data_AF-A0A932Q8Z5-F1
#
_entry.id   AF-A0A932Q8Z5-F1
#
_cell.length_a   1.000
_cell.length_b   1.000
_cell.length_c   1.000
_cell.angle_alpha   90.00
_cell.angle_beta   90.00
_cell.angle_gamma   90.00
#
_symmetry.space_group_name_H-M   'P 1'
#
loop_
_entity.id
_entity.type
_entity.pdbx_description
1 polymer ?
#
loop_
_entity_poly.entity_id
_entity_poly.type
_entity_poly.pdbx_seq_one_letter_code
_entity_poly.pdbx_strand_id
1 'polypeptide(L)'
;VDPDNEIDERLSPIKSTAAAAKMFKRNYRLLHDWGLAIIAYNHGPKNLVPLRDQYGGKNIAKLLQKTAHTPLGYASRSYYSEFLALLHAERYRDEIYGLPTHVHPDAISIVKIKKPASVFEIAALYNISIHELKMFNPDIFNLRRKLPAGTRVVLPRKHGESIVVAPQLDPSHPGPTGTGDPSGRGIASEEEFIEYIK
;
A
#
# COMPACT_ATOMS: atom_id res chain seq x y z
N VAL A 1 0.64 11.83 -9.87
CA VAL A 1 -0.19 13.03 -9.96
C VAL A 1 -0.85 13.00 -11.32
N ASP A 2 -2.17 12.91 -11.37
CA ASP A 2 -2.90 13.00 -12.63
C ASP A 2 -2.69 14.39 -13.28
N PRO A 3 -2.93 14.54 -14.59
CA PRO A 3 -2.69 15.80 -15.30
C PRO A 3 -3.46 16.99 -14.74
N ASP A 4 -4.57 16.71 -14.07
CA ASP A 4 -5.45 17.70 -13.46
C ASP A 4 -5.09 18.00 -11.99
N ASN A 5 -4.07 17.35 -11.43
CA ASN A 5 -3.58 17.50 -10.05
C ASN A 5 -4.65 17.23 -8.98
N GLU A 6 -5.59 16.34 -9.27
CA GLU A 6 -6.73 15.97 -8.42
C GLU A 6 -6.43 14.72 -7.59
N ILE A 7 -5.60 13.82 -8.14
CA ILE A 7 -5.21 12.56 -7.51
C ILE A 7 -3.69 12.46 -7.43
N ASP A 8 -3.17 12.34 -6.20
CA ASP A 8 -1.79 11.95 -5.95
C ASP A 8 -1.72 10.59 -5.26
N GLU A 9 -1.62 9.55 -6.09
CA GLU A 9 -1.57 8.15 -5.64
C GLU A 9 -0.41 7.84 -4.68
N ARG A 10 0.62 8.70 -4.62
CA ARG A 10 1.73 8.58 -3.66
C ARG A 10 1.26 8.74 -2.22
N LEU A 11 0.16 9.44 -2.00
CA LEU A 11 -0.41 9.61 -0.67
C LEU A 11 -1.28 8.45 -0.23
N SER A 12 -1.73 7.60 -1.15
CA SER A 12 -2.48 6.40 -0.79
C SER A 12 -1.52 5.39 -0.16
N PRO A 13 -1.72 4.98 1.11
CA PRO A 13 -0.85 4.00 1.76
C PRO A 13 -0.84 2.66 1.01
N ILE A 14 -1.98 2.25 0.44
CA ILE A 14 -2.08 0.99 -0.31
C ILE A 14 -1.32 1.08 -1.63
N LYS A 15 -1.60 2.11 -2.45
CA LYS A 15 -0.97 2.25 -3.77
C LYS A 15 0.53 2.48 -3.65
N SER A 16 0.96 3.31 -2.71
CA SER A 16 2.39 3.58 -2.45
C SER A 16 3.11 2.34 -1.93
N THR A 17 2.52 1.57 -1.02
CA THR A 17 3.09 0.30 -0.53
C THR A 17 3.22 -0.72 -1.66
N ALA A 18 2.20 -0.87 -2.50
CA ALA A 18 2.24 -1.74 -3.67
C ALA A 18 3.35 -1.32 -4.64
N ALA A 19 3.46 -0.03 -4.95
CA ALA A 19 4.53 0.50 -5.80
C ALA A 19 5.92 0.25 -5.19
N ALA A 20 6.06 0.41 -3.87
CA ALA A 20 7.31 0.13 -3.17
C ALA A 20 7.70 -1.35 -3.26
N ALA A 21 6.76 -2.27 -3.03
CA ALA A 21 6.98 -3.70 -3.19
C ALA A 21 7.42 -4.08 -4.61
N LYS A 22 6.79 -3.50 -5.65
CA LYS A 22 7.24 -3.67 -7.04
C LYS A 22 8.67 -3.18 -7.24
N MET A 23 9.02 -2.04 -6.67
CA MET A 23 10.37 -1.46 -6.77
C MET A 23 11.41 -2.33 -6.07
N PHE A 24 11.14 -2.83 -4.86
CA PHE A 24 12.02 -3.78 -4.19
C PHE A 24 12.21 -5.07 -4.99
N LYS A 25 11.13 -5.64 -5.56
CA LYS A 25 11.21 -6.83 -6.42
C LYS A 25 12.06 -6.58 -7.66
N ARG A 26 11.94 -5.41 -8.29
CA ARG A 26 12.79 -5.01 -9.43
C ARG A 26 14.25 -4.87 -9.00
N ASN A 27 14.51 -4.21 -7.88
CA ASN A 27 15.87 -4.03 -7.37
C ASN A 27 16.52 -5.36 -7.02
N TYR A 28 15.78 -6.28 -6.38
CA TYR A 28 16.26 -7.63 -6.11
C TYR A 28 16.57 -8.42 -7.38
N ARG A 29 15.73 -8.33 -8.42
CA ARG A 29 16.01 -8.97 -9.72
C ARG A 29 17.29 -8.45 -10.37
N LEU A 30 17.61 -7.16 -10.17
CA LEU A 30 18.83 -6.55 -10.71
C LEU A 30 20.07 -6.86 -9.89
N LEU A 31 19.95 -6.88 -8.56
CA LEU A 31 21.09 -6.91 -7.63
C LEU A 31 21.32 -8.28 -7.00
N HIS A 32 20.32 -9.15 -7.00
CA HIS A 32 20.30 -10.51 -6.41
C HIS A 32 20.66 -10.57 -4.92
N ASP A 33 20.43 -9.48 -4.20
CA ASP A 33 20.70 -9.33 -2.77
C ASP A 33 19.65 -8.39 -2.15
N TRP A 34 19.03 -8.80 -1.04
CA TRP A 34 17.98 -8.02 -0.40
C TRP A 34 18.52 -6.75 0.28
N GLY A 35 19.71 -6.80 0.86
CA GLY A 35 20.35 -5.62 1.44
C GLY A 35 20.62 -4.55 0.38
N LEU A 36 21.19 -4.95 -0.76
CA LEU A 36 21.40 -4.05 -1.88
C LEU A 36 20.08 -3.57 -2.48
N ALA A 37 19.06 -4.43 -2.53
CA ALA A 37 17.73 -4.03 -3.00
C ALA A 37 17.08 -2.96 -2.11
N ILE A 38 17.30 -3.04 -0.80
CA ILE A 38 16.86 -2.04 0.18
C ILE A 38 17.56 -0.71 -0.08
N ILE A 39 18.89 -0.70 -0.15
CA ILE A 39 19.66 0.53 -0.40
C ILE A 39 19.28 1.15 -1.77
N ALA A 40 19.09 0.32 -2.78
CA ALA A 40 18.71 0.74 -4.13
C ALA A 40 17.34 1.43 -4.20
N TYR A 41 16.47 1.24 -3.20
CA TYR A 41 15.21 1.98 -3.11
C TYR A 41 15.44 3.47 -2.93
N ASN A 42 16.43 3.86 -2.12
CA ASN A 42 16.78 5.25 -1.87
C ASN A 42 17.74 5.80 -2.96
N HIS A 43 18.79 5.06 -3.29
CA HIS A 43 19.88 5.57 -4.13
C HIS A 43 19.81 5.15 -5.60
N GLY A 44 18.84 4.32 -5.96
CA GLY A 44 18.72 3.74 -7.28
C GLY A 44 19.74 2.61 -7.55
N PRO A 45 19.41 1.64 -8.41
CA PRO A 45 20.27 0.48 -8.65
C PRO A 45 21.50 0.80 -9.51
N LYS A 46 21.50 1.89 -10.30
CA LYS A 46 22.52 2.20 -11.31
C LYS A 46 23.94 2.26 -10.74
N ASN A 47 24.10 2.89 -9.57
CA ASN A 47 25.41 3.04 -8.93
C ASN A 47 25.81 1.81 -8.11
N LEU A 48 24.85 0.92 -7.80
CA LEU A 48 25.08 -0.26 -6.96
C LEU A 48 25.47 -1.49 -7.78
N VAL A 49 25.05 -1.59 -9.04
CA VAL A 49 25.42 -2.70 -9.93
C VAL A 49 26.94 -2.82 -10.09
N PRO A 50 27.69 -1.75 -10.45
CA PRO A 50 29.15 -1.85 -10.58
C PRO A 50 29.85 -2.17 -9.26
N LEU A 51 29.38 -1.58 -8.14
CA LEU A 51 29.96 -1.82 -6.82
C LEU A 51 29.72 -3.26 -6.36
N ARG A 52 28.53 -3.81 -6.60
CA ARG A 52 28.23 -5.22 -6.35
C ARG A 52 29.24 -6.12 -7.08
N ASP A 53 29.46 -5.86 -8.37
CA ASP A 53 30.35 -6.67 -9.20
C ASP A 53 31.81 -6.53 -8.73
N GLN A 54 32.25 -5.31 -8.42
CA GLN A 54 33.59 -5.01 -7.93
C GLN A 54 33.92 -5.69 -6.60
N TYR A 55 32.96 -5.80 -5.67
CA TYR A 55 33.23 -6.32 -4.32
C TYR A 55 32.90 -7.81 -4.13
N GLY A 56 32.54 -8.51 -5.21
CA GLY A 56 32.36 -9.98 -5.23
C GLY A 56 30.94 -10.45 -4.92
N GLY A 57 29.93 -9.63 -5.20
CA GLY A 57 28.52 -9.99 -5.02
C GLY A 57 28.03 -10.02 -3.56
N LYS A 58 26.72 -10.28 -3.42
CA LYS A 58 25.84 -10.53 -2.23
C LYS A 58 26.38 -10.34 -0.80
N ASN A 59 27.20 -9.34 -0.56
CA ASN A 59 27.75 -9.04 0.75
C ASN A 59 27.69 -7.54 0.99
N ILE A 60 26.50 -7.10 1.38
CA ILE A 60 26.22 -5.72 1.77
C ILE A 60 27.20 -5.21 2.84
N ALA A 61 27.57 -6.03 3.82
CA ALA A 61 28.48 -5.61 4.89
C ALA A 61 29.86 -5.21 4.33
N LYS A 62 30.41 -6.00 3.41
CA LYS A 62 31.67 -5.67 2.72
C LYS A 62 31.53 -4.40 1.88
N LEU A 63 30.42 -4.23 1.16
CA LEU A 63 30.17 -3.02 0.38
C LEU A 63 30.08 -1.77 1.28
N LEU A 64 29.32 -1.83 2.37
CA LEU A 64 29.16 -0.73 3.32
C LEU A 64 30.48 -0.40 4.03
N GLN A 65 31.31 -1.41 4.35
CA GLN A 65 32.64 -1.21 4.91
C GLN A 65 33.56 -0.50 3.90
N LYS A 66 33.59 -0.94 2.64
CA LYS A 66 34.47 -0.38 1.61
C LYS A 66 34.04 1.01 1.14
N THR A 67 32.75 1.32 1.21
CA THR A 67 32.18 2.62 0.80
C THR A 67 31.99 3.58 1.98
N ALA A 68 32.41 3.19 3.19
CA ALA A 68 32.18 3.92 4.44
C ALA A 68 32.59 5.41 4.42
N HIS A 69 33.59 5.77 3.62
CA HIS A 69 34.11 7.12 3.51
C HIS A 69 33.44 7.97 2.41
N THR A 70 32.46 7.41 1.71
CA THR A 70 31.75 8.08 0.61
C THR A 70 30.37 8.56 1.06
N PRO A 71 29.81 9.62 0.44
CA PRO A 71 28.42 10.04 0.69
C PRO A 71 27.42 8.90 0.48
N LEU A 72 27.64 8.08 -0.55
CA LEU A 72 26.82 6.89 -0.84
C LEU A 72 26.86 5.91 0.33
N GLY A 73 28.04 5.58 0.85
CA GLY A 73 28.17 4.64 1.96
C GLY A 73 27.64 5.18 3.29
N TYR A 74 27.72 6.49 3.53
CA TYR A 74 27.06 7.11 4.68
C TYR A 74 25.54 6.94 4.60
N ALA A 75 24.91 7.42 3.53
CA ALA A 75 23.46 7.35 3.37
C ALA A 75 22.93 5.91 3.29
N SER A 76 23.66 5.01 2.62
CA SER A 76 23.31 3.59 2.53
C SER A 76 23.33 2.89 3.89
N ARG A 77 24.32 3.20 4.76
CA ARG A 77 24.38 2.64 6.13
C ARG A 77 23.24 3.16 6.99
N SER A 78 22.96 4.46 6.95
CA SER A 78 21.87 5.05 7.72
C SER A 78 20.54 4.43 7.31
N TYR A 79 20.21 4.44 6.01
CA TYR A 79 18.95 3.89 5.51
C TYR A 79 18.79 2.39 5.79
N TYR A 80 19.86 1.61 5.60
CA TYR A 80 19.82 0.18 5.89
C TYR A 80 19.62 -0.09 7.40
N SER A 81 20.28 0.68 8.26
CA SER A 81 20.15 0.54 9.72
C SER A 81 18.75 0.96 10.21
N GLU A 82 18.21 2.06 9.69
CA GLU A 82 16.84 2.52 9.96
C GLU A 82 15.81 1.46 9.52
N PHE A 83 16.00 0.84 8.36
CA PHE A 83 15.14 -0.23 7.88
C PHE A 83 15.19 -1.46 8.80
N LEU A 84 16.38 -1.88 9.24
CA LEU A 84 16.52 -2.97 10.20
C LEU A 84 15.89 -2.63 11.56
N ALA A 85 16.03 -1.40 12.03
CA ALA A 85 15.40 -0.94 13.25
C ALA A 85 13.86 -0.96 13.13
N LEU A 86 13.31 -0.57 11.98
CA LEU A 86 11.88 -0.66 11.71
C LEU A 86 11.39 -2.12 11.68
N LEU A 87 12.12 -3.02 11.02
CA LEU A 87 11.80 -4.46 11.03
C LEU A 87 11.84 -5.04 12.45
N HIS A 88 12.80 -4.60 13.26
CA HIS A 88 12.89 -4.99 14.66
C HIS A 88 11.69 -4.47 15.46
N ALA A 89 11.36 -3.19 15.32
CA ALA A 89 10.22 -2.57 15.97
C ALA A 89 8.88 -3.19 15.56
N GLU A 90 8.75 -3.62 14.30
CA GLU A 90 7.57 -4.34 13.81
C GLU A 90 7.50 -5.76 14.38
N ARG A 91 8.62 -6.52 14.34
CA ARG A 91 8.68 -7.88 14.86
C ARG A 91 8.34 -7.97 16.35
N TYR A 92 8.81 -7.00 17.12
CA TYR A 92 8.61 -6.95 18.57
C TYR A 92 7.60 -5.87 18.97
N ARG A 93 6.68 -5.52 18.06
CA ARG A 93 5.71 -4.43 18.25
C ARG A 93 4.94 -4.55 19.55
N ASP A 94 4.41 -5.73 19.84
CA ASP A 94 3.55 -5.93 21.01
C ASP A 94 4.35 -5.90 22.32
N GLU A 95 5.62 -6.31 22.29
CA GLU A 95 6.54 -6.22 23.42
C GLU A 95 6.96 -4.77 23.70
N ILE A 96 7.21 -3.99 22.64
CA ILE A 96 7.69 -2.60 22.73
C ILE A 96 6.55 -1.63 23.04
N TYR A 97 5.39 -1.81 22.40
CA TYR A 97 4.28 -0.85 22.43
C TYR A 97 3.03 -1.36 23.17
N GLY A 98 3.01 -2.63 23.59
CA GLY A 98 1.82 -3.28 24.11
C GLY A 98 0.83 -3.70 23.02
N LEU A 99 -0.14 -4.53 23.39
CA LEU A 99 -1.22 -4.90 22.49
C LEU A 99 -2.10 -3.67 22.16
N PRO A 100 -2.57 -3.53 20.91
CA PRO A 100 -3.47 -2.44 20.55
C PRO A 100 -4.73 -2.46 21.42
N THR A 101 -5.02 -1.35 22.10
CA THR A 101 -6.25 -1.17 22.90
C THR A 101 -7.52 -1.19 22.05
N HIS A 102 -7.37 -0.83 20.77
CA HIS A 102 -8.39 -0.96 19.74
C HIS A 102 -7.80 -1.77 18.59
N VAL A 103 -8.10 -3.07 18.55
CA VAL A 103 -7.99 -3.82 17.31
C VAL A 103 -9.17 -3.36 16.47
N HIS A 104 -8.98 -2.35 15.63
CA HIS A 104 -9.92 -2.08 14.56
C HIS A 104 -9.81 -3.25 13.59
N PRO A 105 -10.78 -4.18 13.54
CA PRO A 105 -10.79 -5.24 12.55
C PRO A 105 -11.25 -4.67 11.20
N ASP A 106 -10.99 -3.37 10.95
CA ASP A 106 -11.45 -2.56 9.85
C ASP A 106 -10.71 -3.03 8.61
N ALA A 107 -11.11 -4.22 8.17
CA ALA A 107 -10.86 -4.69 6.84
C ALA A 107 -11.28 -3.55 5.91
N ILE A 108 -10.44 -3.29 4.94
CA ILE A 108 -10.71 -2.28 3.93
C ILE A 108 -11.26 -2.98 2.70
N SER A 109 -12.24 -2.38 2.05
CA SER A 109 -12.69 -2.80 0.73
C SER A 109 -12.21 -1.81 -0.32
N ILE A 110 -11.85 -2.30 -1.50
CA ILE A 110 -11.40 -1.46 -2.62
C ILE A 110 -12.40 -1.59 -3.75
N VAL A 111 -13.12 -0.52 -4.03
CA VAL A 111 -14.15 -0.49 -5.06
C VAL A 111 -13.68 0.31 -6.26
N LYS A 112 -13.86 -0.24 -7.45
CA LYS A 112 -13.64 0.45 -8.73
C LYS A 112 -14.93 1.14 -9.18
N ILE A 113 -14.90 2.45 -9.36
CA ILE A 113 -16.07 3.21 -9.80
C ILE A 113 -16.27 2.97 -11.31
N LYS A 114 -17.49 2.57 -11.72
CA LYS A 114 -17.79 2.23 -13.12
C LYS A 114 -18.07 3.45 -14.01
N LYS A 115 -18.55 4.55 -13.42
CA LYS A 115 -18.93 5.80 -14.10
C LYS A 115 -18.41 6.98 -13.30
N PRO A 116 -18.20 8.16 -13.90
CA PRO A 116 -17.76 9.31 -13.14
C PRO A 116 -18.71 9.65 -11.98
N ALA A 117 -18.19 9.74 -10.76
CA ALA A 117 -18.98 9.97 -9.55
C ALA A 117 -18.27 10.94 -8.61
N SER A 118 -19.01 11.86 -8.02
CA SER A 118 -18.52 12.78 -6.98
C SER A 118 -18.30 12.05 -5.66
N VAL A 119 -17.43 12.61 -4.82
CA VAL A 119 -17.18 12.09 -3.47
C VAL A 119 -18.47 12.02 -2.64
N PHE A 120 -19.40 12.98 -2.83
CA PHE A 120 -20.69 13.00 -2.17
C PHE A 120 -21.58 11.82 -2.58
N GLU A 121 -21.69 11.53 -3.88
CA GLU A 121 -22.45 10.39 -4.39
C GLU A 121 -21.90 9.06 -3.84
N ILE A 122 -20.58 8.93 -3.74
CA ILE A 122 -19.92 7.74 -3.19
C ILE A 122 -20.17 7.62 -1.68
N ALA A 123 -19.96 8.69 -0.91
CA ALA A 123 -20.18 8.71 0.52
C ALA A 123 -21.63 8.36 0.89
N ALA A 124 -22.60 8.91 0.15
CA ALA A 124 -24.01 8.60 0.31
C ALA A 124 -24.32 7.12 0.00
N LEU A 125 -23.76 6.57 -1.09
CA LEU A 125 -23.98 5.19 -1.51
C LEU A 125 -23.50 4.18 -0.46
N TYR A 126 -22.32 4.41 0.14
CA TYR A 126 -21.74 3.50 1.13
C TYR A 126 -22.12 3.84 2.58
N ASN A 127 -22.96 4.87 2.77
CA ASN A 127 -23.40 5.37 4.07
C ASN A 127 -22.20 5.59 5.02
N ILE A 128 -21.23 6.37 4.55
CA ILE A 128 -20.05 6.82 5.29
C ILE A 128 -19.93 8.34 5.22
N SER A 129 -19.24 8.95 6.17
CA SER A 129 -19.03 10.40 6.13
C SER A 129 -17.98 10.77 5.07
N ILE A 130 -18.05 12.00 4.55
CA ILE A 130 -17.01 12.54 3.64
C ILE A 130 -15.65 12.56 4.35
N HIS A 131 -15.64 12.85 5.65
CA HIS A 131 -14.44 12.85 6.47
C HIS A 131 -13.80 11.46 6.52
N GLU A 132 -14.61 10.43 6.78
CA GLU A 132 -14.17 9.04 6.79
C GLU A 132 -13.69 8.59 5.42
N LEU A 133 -14.43 8.89 4.34
CA LEU A 133 -13.99 8.59 2.97
C LEU A 133 -12.63 9.23 2.68
N LYS A 134 -12.41 10.49 3.09
CA LYS A 134 -11.13 11.20 2.90
C LYS A 134 -10.01 10.61 3.76
N MET A 135 -10.30 10.12 4.96
CA MET A 135 -9.34 9.44 5.83
C MET A 135 -8.81 8.15 5.18
N PHE A 136 -9.67 7.37 4.52
CA PHE A 136 -9.26 6.17 3.78
C PHE A 136 -8.65 6.46 2.40
N ASN A 137 -8.95 7.63 1.81
CA ASN A 137 -8.47 8.03 0.48
C ASN A 137 -7.73 9.38 0.53
N PRO A 138 -6.59 9.45 1.23
CA PRO A 138 -5.82 10.68 1.34
C PRO A 138 -5.34 11.19 -0.04
N ASP A 139 -5.21 10.32 -1.03
CA ASP A 139 -4.82 10.63 -2.41
C ASP A 139 -5.84 11.45 -3.21
N ILE A 140 -7.10 11.55 -2.76
CA ILE A 140 -8.17 12.30 -3.45
C ILE A 140 -8.24 13.73 -2.91
N PHE A 141 -7.61 14.71 -3.56
CA PHE A 141 -7.56 16.07 -3.01
C PHE A 141 -8.82 16.89 -3.23
N ASN A 142 -9.43 16.78 -4.41
CA ASN A 142 -10.54 17.64 -4.78
C ASN A 142 -11.89 16.94 -4.66
N LEU A 143 -12.58 17.25 -3.58
CA LEU A 143 -13.90 16.67 -3.28
C LEU A 143 -15.03 17.29 -4.10
N ARG A 144 -14.77 18.39 -4.83
CA ARG A 144 -15.79 19.13 -5.59
C ARG A 144 -15.98 18.59 -7.01
N ARG A 145 -15.03 17.80 -7.52
CA ARG A 145 -15.07 17.22 -8.87
C ARG A 145 -15.50 15.75 -8.83
N LYS A 146 -15.99 15.27 -9.96
CA LYS A 146 -16.30 13.85 -10.15
C LYS A 146 -15.00 13.09 -10.36
N LEU A 147 -14.80 12.02 -9.61
CA LEU A 147 -13.75 11.05 -9.85
C LEU A 147 -14.03 10.35 -11.19
N PRO A 148 -13.02 10.12 -12.03
CA PRO A 148 -13.22 9.46 -13.31
C PRO A 148 -13.64 7.99 -13.14
N ALA A 149 -14.24 7.43 -14.19
CA ALA A 149 -14.47 6.00 -14.25
C ALA A 149 -13.15 5.23 -14.16
N GLY A 150 -13.13 4.14 -13.42
CA GLY A 150 -11.95 3.33 -13.16
C GLY A 150 -11.19 3.70 -11.90
N THR A 151 -11.46 4.86 -11.29
CA THR A 151 -10.88 5.22 -9.98
C THR A 151 -11.21 4.16 -8.94
N ARG A 152 -10.21 3.81 -8.14
CA ARG A 152 -10.32 2.85 -7.04
C ARG A 152 -10.42 3.62 -5.74
N VAL A 153 -11.48 3.36 -4.97
CA VAL A 153 -11.77 4.01 -3.69
C VAL A 153 -11.68 2.95 -2.60
N VAL A 154 -10.96 3.28 -1.53
CA VAL A 154 -10.81 2.50 -0.31
C VAL A 154 -11.95 2.86 0.64
N LEU A 155 -12.64 1.87 1.18
CA LEU A 155 -13.76 2.07 2.08
C LEU A 155 -13.58 1.20 3.33
N PRO A 156 -14.07 1.64 4.50
CA PRO A 156 -14.12 0.80 5.68
C PRO A 156 -15.11 -0.36 5.45
N ARG A 157 -14.77 -1.58 5.87
CA ARG A 157 -15.69 -2.72 5.87
C ARG A 157 -16.60 -2.62 7.08
N LYS A 158 -17.92 -2.69 6.87
CA LYS A 158 -18.88 -2.89 7.97
C LYS A 158 -18.87 -4.39 8.36
N HIS A 159 -18.94 -4.69 9.65
CA HIS A 159 -18.96 -6.06 10.17
C HIS A 159 -19.95 -6.95 9.39
N GLY A 160 -19.46 -8.02 8.74
CA GLY A 160 -20.30 -9.02 8.04
C GLY A 160 -20.24 -9.04 6.52
N GLU A 161 -19.58 -8.08 5.86
CA GLU A 161 -19.43 -8.11 4.40
C GLU A 161 -18.19 -8.92 3.97
N SER A 162 -18.40 -9.96 3.14
CA SER A 162 -17.32 -10.75 2.56
C SER A 162 -16.46 -9.93 1.62
N ILE A 163 -15.19 -10.31 1.52
CA ILE A 163 -14.34 -9.91 0.41
C ILE A 163 -14.98 -10.59 -0.81
N VAL A 164 -15.26 -9.82 -1.87
CA VAL A 164 -15.86 -10.22 -3.16
C VAL A 164 -17.32 -9.77 -3.38
N VAL A 165 -17.46 -8.98 -4.46
CA VAL A 165 -18.65 -8.40 -5.11
C VAL A 165 -19.30 -7.21 -4.41
N ALA A 166 -18.93 -6.00 -4.87
CA ALA A 166 -19.80 -4.83 -4.76
C ALA A 166 -21.20 -5.21 -5.28
N PRO A 167 -22.30 -4.80 -4.61
CA PRO A 167 -23.65 -5.00 -5.12
C PRO A 167 -23.66 -4.61 -6.60
N GLN A 168 -24.12 -5.51 -7.47
CA GLN A 168 -24.31 -5.14 -8.85
C GLN A 168 -25.28 -3.96 -8.85
N LEU A 169 -24.84 -2.82 -9.41
CA LEU A 169 -25.70 -1.68 -9.67
C LEU A 169 -26.71 -2.10 -10.75
N ASP A 170 -27.78 -2.79 -10.34
CA ASP A 170 -29.04 -2.89 -11.07
C ASP A 170 -29.99 -1.84 -10.46
N PRO A 171 -30.37 -0.80 -11.22
CA PRO A 171 -31.26 0.26 -10.75
C PRO A 171 -32.71 -0.18 -10.47
N SER A 172 -33.04 -1.48 -10.54
CA SER A 172 -34.43 -1.98 -10.52
C SER A 172 -34.88 -2.69 -9.23
N HIS A 173 -34.01 -2.90 -8.23
CA HIS A 173 -34.38 -3.69 -7.03
C HIS A 173 -34.51 -2.85 -5.75
N PRO A 174 -35.65 -2.89 -5.03
CA PRO A 174 -35.75 -2.32 -3.68
C PRO A 174 -34.93 -3.18 -2.70
N GLY A 175 -34.16 -2.53 -1.83
CA GLY A 175 -33.09 -3.15 -1.04
C GLY A 175 -33.52 -4.30 -0.11
N PRO A 176 -32.59 -5.20 0.28
CA PRO A 176 -32.94 -6.37 1.07
C PRO A 176 -33.11 -6.04 2.56
N THR A 177 -34.25 -6.45 3.09
CA THR A 177 -34.53 -6.67 4.52
C THR A 177 -33.59 -7.73 5.10
N GLY A 178 -33.11 -7.50 6.32
CA GLY A 178 -32.04 -8.29 6.94
C GLY A 178 -32.38 -9.74 7.29
N THR A 179 -31.34 -10.54 7.48
CA THR A 179 -31.15 -11.61 8.51
C THR A 179 -29.78 -12.26 8.25
N GLY A 180 -28.99 -12.45 9.31
CA GLY A 180 -27.59 -12.88 9.25
C GLY A 180 -27.37 -14.39 9.35
N ASP A 181 -26.16 -14.83 8.99
CA ASP A 181 -25.59 -16.16 9.24
C ASP A 181 -24.07 -16.02 9.54
N PRO A 182 -23.50 -16.58 10.64
CA PRO A 182 -22.19 -16.17 11.16
C PRO A 182 -21.00 -17.07 10.78
N SER A 183 -21.05 -17.90 9.73
CA SER A 183 -19.91 -18.77 9.38
C SER A 183 -18.86 -18.05 8.52
N GLY A 184 -18.08 -17.15 9.14
CA GLY A 184 -17.00 -16.40 8.51
C GLY A 184 -15.78 -17.27 8.15
N ARG A 185 -15.52 -17.45 6.85
CA ARG A 185 -14.18 -17.71 6.33
C ARG A 185 -13.71 -16.46 5.58
N GLY A 186 -12.76 -15.76 6.15
CA GLY A 186 -12.10 -14.60 5.53
C GLY A 186 -10.77 -15.01 4.93
N ILE A 187 -10.54 -14.63 3.67
CA ILE A 187 -9.23 -14.38 3.06
C ILE A 187 -9.47 -13.65 1.73
N ALA A 188 -8.91 -12.44 1.56
CA ALA A 188 -8.62 -11.92 0.22
C ALA A 188 -7.43 -12.75 -0.26
N SER A 189 -7.56 -13.43 -1.39
CA SER A 189 -6.50 -14.34 -1.79
C SER A 189 -5.27 -13.55 -2.23
N GLU A 190 -4.07 -14.12 -2.03
CA GLU A 190 -2.82 -13.54 -2.49
C GLU A 190 -2.86 -13.25 -4.00
N GLU A 191 -3.61 -14.04 -4.77
CA GLU A 191 -3.82 -13.80 -6.20
C GLU A 191 -4.57 -12.50 -6.49
N GLU A 192 -5.58 -12.13 -5.70
CA GLU A 192 -6.33 -10.87 -5.86
C GLU A 192 -5.47 -9.65 -5.53
N PHE A 193 -4.58 -9.77 -4.54
CA PHE A 193 -3.57 -8.75 -4.25
C PHE A 193 -2.51 -8.69 -5.36
N ILE A 194 -2.11 -9.84 -5.92
CA ILE A 194 -1.19 -9.91 -7.06
C ILE A 194 -1.80 -9.29 -8.32
N GLU A 195 -3.11 -9.45 -8.56
CA GLU A 195 -3.83 -8.81 -9.66
C GLU A 195 -4.02 -7.31 -9.41
N TYR A 196 -4.27 -6.90 -8.16
CA TYR A 196 -4.26 -5.49 -7.74
C TYR A 196 -2.94 -4.77 -8.10
N ILE A 197 -1.80 -5.48 -7.98
CA ILE A 197 -0.46 -4.97 -8.28
C ILE A 197 0.02 -5.28 -9.71
N LYS A 198 -0.77 -5.81 -10.64
CA LYS A 198 -0.37 -5.88 -12.05
C LYS A 198 -0.80 -4.61 -12.76
#